data_AF-A0A5D2UL56-F1
#
_entry.id   AF-A0A5D2UL56-F1
#
_cell.length_a   1.000
_cell.length_b   1.000
_cell.length_c   1.000
_cell.angle_alpha   90.00
_cell.angle_beta   90.00
_cell.angle_gamma   90.00
#
_symmetry.space_group_name_H-M   'P 1'
#
loop_
_entity.id
_entity.type
_entity.pdbx_description
1 polymer ?
#
loop_
_entity_poly.entity_id
_entity_poly.type
_entity_poly.pdbx_seq_one_letter_code
_entity_poly.pdbx_strand_id
1 'polypeptide(L)'
;MEDFEKKVSIKDSMEIEQENSNCSKRNEILNLLRKFLEIQQRRAQAYSKLKTGFSEYMKSGGELAYQQLCSEITVEFNDCSKQVLEMESLFLNPDYCRVDLAELLRAIQTQEKQKLHLVLKKAGRPSERLMNHENCSFKKPMEHECVHLQEITEAAGTEEAELNAEYDNALKEAIRGVQDAVTAINEHLEEVKYEIAALETE
;
A
#
# COMPACT_ATOMS: atom_id res chain seq x y z
N MET A 1 3.29 -66.74 0.44
CA MET A 1 4.11 -65.69 -0.20
C MET A 1 3.25 -64.52 -0.69
N GLU A 2 2.02 -64.79 -1.14
CA GLU A 2 1.05 -63.78 -1.63
C GLU A 2 0.66 -62.68 -0.61
N ASP A 3 0.56 -62.99 0.69
CA ASP A 3 0.19 -62.00 1.72
C ASP A 3 1.27 -60.92 1.97
N PHE A 4 2.52 -61.20 1.62
CA PHE A 4 3.63 -60.27 1.79
C PHE A 4 3.73 -59.31 0.60
N GLU A 5 3.57 -59.82 -0.62
CA GLU A 5 3.52 -59.00 -1.84
C GLU A 5 2.32 -58.05 -1.84
N LYS A 6 1.17 -58.50 -1.34
CA LYS A 6 -0.02 -57.65 -1.21
C LYS A 6 0.15 -56.54 -0.17
N LYS A 7 0.87 -56.79 0.93
CA LYS A 7 1.21 -55.76 1.93
C LYS A 7 2.24 -54.75 1.42
N VAL A 8 3.23 -55.20 0.66
CA VAL A 8 4.24 -54.32 0.05
C VAL A 8 3.58 -53.44 -1.03
N SER A 9 2.73 -54.01 -1.88
CA SER A 9 2.02 -53.26 -2.93
C SER A 9 1.06 -52.18 -2.38
N ILE A 10 0.40 -52.40 -1.25
CA ILE A 10 -0.49 -51.40 -0.63
C ILE A 10 0.32 -50.23 -0.04
N LYS A 11 1.51 -50.52 0.50
CA LYS A 11 2.38 -49.51 1.10
C LYS A 11 2.97 -48.59 0.03
N ASP A 12 3.41 -49.16 -1.09
CA ASP A 12 3.93 -48.40 -2.23
C ASP A 12 2.86 -47.50 -2.88
N SER A 13 1.60 -47.96 -2.98
CA SER A 13 0.52 -47.13 -3.52
C SER A 13 0.15 -45.95 -2.60
N MET A 14 0.15 -46.15 -1.28
CA MET A 14 -0.14 -45.06 -0.32
C MET A 14 0.98 -44.01 -0.28
N GLU A 15 2.24 -44.41 -0.40
CA GLU A 15 3.38 -43.48 -0.41
C GLU A 15 3.38 -42.62 -1.69
N ILE A 16 3.09 -43.21 -2.86
CA ILE A 16 3.00 -42.48 -4.14
C ILE A 16 1.83 -41.48 -4.16
N GLU A 17 0.66 -41.85 -3.62
CA GLU A 17 -0.50 -40.93 -3.57
C GLU A 17 -0.26 -39.73 -2.63
N GLN A 18 0.47 -39.95 -1.53
CA GLN A 18 0.79 -38.91 -0.57
C GLN A 18 1.85 -37.92 -1.09
N GLU A 19 2.87 -38.40 -1.81
CA GLU A 19 3.87 -37.57 -2.48
C GLU A 19 3.26 -36.73 -3.62
N ASN A 20 2.35 -37.32 -4.42
CA ASN A 20 1.68 -36.60 -5.50
C ASN A 20 0.74 -35.50 -4.97
N SER A 21 0.05 -35.76 -3.85
CA SER A 21 -0.80 -34.77 -3.18
C SER A 21 0.02 -33.60 -2.62
N ASN A 22 1.16 -33.87 -1.99
CA ASN A 22 2.05 -32.83 -1.47
C ASN A 22 2.66 -31.98 -2.59
N CYS A 23 3.08 -32.58 -3.70
CA CYS A 23 3.59 -31.86 -4.86
C CYS A 23 2.51 -30.91 -5.45
N SER A 24 1.26 -31.36 -5.54
CA SER A 24 0.15 -30.52 -6.01
C SER A 24 -0.09 -29.32 -5.10
N LYS A 25 -0.15 -29.53 -3.77
CA LYS A 25 -0.36 -28.46 -2.79
C LYS A 25 0.77 -27.43 -2.80
N ARG A 26 2.02 -27.87 -2.91
CA ARG A 26 3.18 -26.98 -3.02
C ARG A 26 3.08 -26.09 -4.26
N ASN A 27 2.72 -26.65 -5.40
CA ASN A 27 2.54 -25.89 -6.64
C ASN A 27 1.40 -24.87 -6.52
N GLU A 28 0.31 -25.22 -5.83
CA GLU A 28 -0.77 -24.28 -5.53
C GLU A 28 -0.31 -23.13 -4.64
N ILE A 29 0.44 -23.41 -3.55
CA ILE A 29 1.02 -22.38 -2.67
C ILE A 29 1.96 -21.48 -3.47
N LEU A 30 2.84 -22.04 -4.29
CA LEU A 30 3.73 -21.28 -5.17
C LEU A 30 2.97 -20.35 -6.11
N ASN A 31 1.91 -20.84 -6.74
CA ASN A 31 1.07 -20.05 -7.65
C ASN A 31 0.35 -18.92 -6.89
N LEU A 32 -0.13 -19.19 -5.68
CA LEU A 32 -0.70 -18.16 -4.81
C LEU A 32 0.35 -17.09 -4.48
N LEU A 33 1.55 -17.46 -4.02
CA LEU A 33 2.59 -16.47 -3.69
C LEU A 33 3.04 -15.63 -4.89
N ARG A 34 3.15 -16.22 -6.08
CA ARG A 34 3.43 -15.47 -7.32
C ARG A 34 2.32 -14.48 -7.65
N LYS A 35 1.05 -14.91 -7.56
CA LYS A 35 -0.11 -14.02 -7.71
C LYS A 35 -0.10 -12.89 -6.68
N PHE A 36 0.33 -13.17 -5.44
CA PHE A 36 0.47 -12.15 -4.41
C PHE A 36 1.48 -11.07 -4.82
N LEU A 37 2.65 -11.46 -5.34
CA LEU A 37 3.65 -10.51 -5.83
C LEU A 37 3.12 -9.66 -7.00
N GLU A 38 2.34 -10.23 -7.91
CA GLU A 38 1.68 -9.48 -8.99
C GLU A 38 0.69 -8.44 -8.45
N ILE A 39 -0.11 -8.79 -7.43
CA ILE A 39 -1.03 -7.85 -6.77
C ILE A 39 -0.25 -6.69 -6.15
N GLN A 40 0.88 -6.97 -5.49
CA GLN A 40 1.71 -5.94 -4.86
C GLN A 40 2.38 -5.04 -5.91
N GLN A 41 2.77 -5.60 -7.05
CA GLN A 41 3.26 -4.83 -8.18
C GLN A 41 2.18 -3.88 -8.73
N ARG A 42 0.95 -4.36 -8.93
CA ARG A 42 -0.19 -3.52 -9.33
C ARG A 42 -0.42 -2.38 -8.34
N ARG A 43 -0.38 -2.68 -7.04
CA ARG A 43 -0.51 -1.68 -5.98
C ARG A 43 0.60 -0.62 -6.03
N ALA A 44 1.85 -1.02 -6.23
CA ALA A 44 2.98 -0.10 -6.40
C ALA A 44 2.81 0.81 -7.63
N GLN A 45 2.33 0.26 -8.75
CA GLN A 45 2.01 1.02 -9.96
C GLN A 45 0.88 2.03 -9.71
N ALA A 46 -0.17 1.65 -8.97
CA ALA A 46 -1.26 2.55 -8.60
C ALA A 46 -0.77 3.74 -7.76
N TYR A 47 0.12 3.52 -6.77
CA TYR A 47 0.75 4.63 -6.03
C TYR A 47 1.60 5.53 -6.93
N SER A 48 2.35 4.96 -7.87
CA SER A 48 3.13 5.73 -8.85
C SER A 48 2.23 6.58 -9.75
N LYS A 49 1.13 6.00 -10.25
CA LYS A 49 0.12 6.70 -11.05
C LYS A 49 -0.52 7.84 -10.25
N LEU A 50 -0.86 7.62 -8.98
CA LEU A 50 -1.41 8.64 -8.08
C LEU A 50 -0.43 9.82 -7.91
N LYS A 51 0.85 9.52 -7.67
CA LYS A 51 1.90 10.54 -7.49
C LYS A 51 2.09 11.39 -8.74
N THR A 52 2.15 10.75 -9.91
CA THR A 52 2.28 11.44 -11.20
C THR A 52 1.06 12.30 -11.47
N GLY A 53 -0.16 11.76 -11.33
CA GLY A 53 -1.39 12.51 -11.55
C GLY A 53 -1.58 13.66 -10.57
N PHE A 54 -1.15 13.52 -9.31
CA PHE A 54 -1.13 14.65 -8.36
C PHE A 54 -0.15 15.74 -8.80
N SER A 55 1.02 15.36 -9.32
CA SER A 55 2.01 16.31 -9.85
C SER A 55 1.48 17.06 -11.08
N GLU A 56 0.69 16.39 -11.93
CA GLU A 56 0.01 16.99 -13.08
C GLU A 56 -1.14 17.91 -12.65
N TYR A 57 -1.94 17.50 -11.68
CA TYR A 57 -2.97 18.33 -11.06
C TYR A 57 -2.38 19.64 -10.50
N MET A 58 -1.27 19.56 -9.76
CA MET A 58 -0.59 20.73 -9.21
C MET A 58 -0.06 21.71 -10.27
N LYS A 59 0.20 21.23 -11.49
CA LYS A 59 0.66 22.06 -12.62
C LYS A 59 -0.50 22.63 -13.43
N SER A 60 -1.55 21.86 -13.64
CA SER A 60 -2.64 22.18 -14.57
C SER A 60 -3.89 22.74 -13.91
N GLY A 61 -4.11 22.47 -12.62
CA GLY A 61 -5.37 22.75 -11.92
C GLY A 61 -6.55 21.90 -12.40
N GLY A 62 -6.30 20.82 -13.16
CA GLY A 62 -7.33 19.95 -13.75
C GLY A 62 -8.07 19.07 -12.73
N GLU A 63 -8.96 19.66 -11.94
CA GLU A 63 -9.71 19.01 -10.85
C GLU A 63 -10.48 17.76 -11.31
N LEU A 64 -11.24 17.85 -12.41
CA LEU A 64 -12.08 16.74 -12.89
C LEU A 64 -11.24 15.52 -13.26
N ALA A 65 -10.13 15.71 -13.97
CA ALA A 65 -9.24 14.63 -14.38
C ALA A 65 -8.57 13.98 -13.16
N TYR A 66 -8.19 14.78 -12.16
CA TYR A 66 -7.60 14.26 -10.93
C TYR A 66 -8.62 13.46 -10.09
N GLN A 67 -9.87 13.94 -9.98
CA GLN A 67 -10.94 13.22 -9.28
C GLN A 67 -11.29 11.87 -9.95
N GLN A 68 -11.31 11.84 -11.28
CA GLN A 68 -11.49 10.60 -12.04
C GLN A 68 -10.34 9.63 -11.75
N LEU A 69 -9.11 10.10 -11.79
CA LEU A 69 -7.93 9.31 -11.44
C LEU A 69 -8.01 8.75 -10.01
N CYS A 70 -8.37 9.58 -9.02
CA CYS A 70 -8.55 9.15 -7.64
C CYS A 70 -9.61 8.04 -7.52
N SER A 71 -10.69 8.14 -8.29
CA SER A 71 -11.75 7.14 -8.32
C SER A 71 -11.25 5.80 -8.89
N GLU A 72 -10.54 5.84 -10.02
CA GLU A 72 -9.91 4.64 -10.62
C GLU A 72 -8.94 3.95 -9.66
N ILE A 73 -8.05 4.74 -9.04
CA ILE A 73 -7.03 4.22 -8.13
C ILE A 73 -7.66 3.65 -6.86
N THR A 74 -8.75 4.24 -6.38
CA THR A 74 -9.50 3.70 -5.23
C THR A 74 -10.08 2.32 -5.55
N VAL A 75 -10.65 2.15 -6.76
CA VAL A 75 -11.13 0.83 -7.21
C VAL A 75 -9.99 -0.17 -7.27
N GLU A 76 -8.85 0.22 -7.84
CA GLU A 76 -7.66 -0.63 -7.95
C GLU A 76 -7.13 -1.09 -6.57
N PHE A 77 -7.05 -0.17 -5.60
CA PHE A 77 -6.64 -0.51 -4.24
C PHE A 77 -7.63 -1.44 -3.52
N ASN A 78 -8.93 -1.23 -3.73
CA ASN A 78 -9.96 -2.10 -3.18
C ASN A 78 -9.89 -3.50 -3.78
N ASP A 79 -9.73 -3.62 -5.09
CA ASP A 79 -9.56 -4.91 -5.77
C ASP A 79 -8.33 -5.66 -5.25
N CYS A 80 -7.17 -4.99 -5.21
CA CYS A 80 -5.95 -5.57 -4.64
C CYS A 80 -6.17 -6.06 -3.20
N SER A 81 -6.83 -5.23 -2.36
CA SER A 81 -7.08 -5.57 -0.96
C SER A 81 -7.99 -6.78 -0.81
N LYS A 82 -9.04 -6.86 -1.64
CA LYS A 82 -9.96 -8.00 -1.64
C LYS A 82 -9.24 -9.29 -2.02
N GLN A 83 -8.43 -9.27 -3.07
CA GLN A 83 -7.67 -10.44 -3.49
C GLN A 83 -6.69 -10.92 -2.40
N VAL A 84 -6.01 -10.00 -1.72
CA VAL A 84 -5.11 -10.38 -0.60
C VAL A 84 -5.87 -11.01 0.56
N LEU A 85 -7.06 -10.49 0.93
CA LEU A 85 -7.89 -11.07 1.99
C LEU A 85 -8.44 -12.46 1.62
N GLU A 86 -8.79 -12.67 0.35
CA GLU A 86 -9.18 -13.99 -0.15
C GLU A 86 -8.01 -14.98 -0.03
N MET A 87 -6.80 -14.56 -0.40
CA MET A 87 -5.59 -15.39 -0.30
C MET A 87 -5.19 -15.69 1.15
N GLU A 88 -5.30 -14.71 2.04
CA GLU A 88 -5.13 -14.90 3.48
C GLU A 88 -6.09 -15.99 4.00
N SER A 89 -7.37 -15.91 3.58
CA SER A 89 -8.39 -16.91 3.97
C SER A 89 -8.07 -18.30 3.42
N LEU A 90 -7.51 -18.39 2.20
CA LEU A 90 -7.05 -19.66 1.64
C LEU A 90 -5.90 -20.26 2.46
N PHE A 91 -4.90 -19.47 2.86
CA PHE A 91 -3.79 -19.98 3.66
C PHE A 91 -4.22 -20.45 5.07
N LEU A 92 -5.28 -19.87 5.62
CA LEU A 92 -5.89 -20.31 6.88
C LEU A 92 -6.73 -21.60 6.74
N ASN A 93 -7.07 -22.03 5.52
CA ASN A 93 -7.81 -23.26 5.32
C ASN A 93 -6.94 -24.47 5.78
N PRO A 94 -7.50 -25.43 6.55
CA PRO A 94 -6.82 -26.67 6.93
C PRO A 94 -6.14 -27.43 5.78
N ASP A 95 -6.62 -27.26 4.55
CA ASP A 95 -6.05 -27.90 3.36
C ASP A 95 -4.62 -27.42 3.05
N TYR A 96 -4.33 -26.14 3.32
CA TYR A 96 -3.00 -25.53 3.16
C TYR A 96 -2.24 -25.46 4.50
N CYS A 97 -2.93 -25.13 5.59
CA CYS A 97 -2.36 -25.01 6.95
C CYS A 97 -1.12 -24.10 7.02
N ARG A 98 -1.06 -23.04 6.19
CA ARG A 98 0.05 -22.08 6.13
C ARG A 98 -0.30 -20.80 6.89
N VAL A 99 -0.49 -20.95 8.19
CA VAL A 99 -0.85 -19.83 9.09
C VAL A 99 0.22 -18.73 9.06
N ASP A 100 1.48 -19.12 8.94
CA ASP A 100 2.63 -18.24 8.75
C ASP A 100 2.47 -17.31 7.54
N LEU A 101 2.05 -17.85 6.39
CA LEU A 101 1.81 -17.06 5.18
C LEU A 101 0.59 -16.14 5.32
N ALA A 102 -0.46 -16.61 6.00
CA ALA A 102 -1.62 -15.77 6.30
C ALA A 102 -1.23 -14.57 7.19
N GLU A 103 -0.40 -14.79 8.21
CA GLU A 103 0.10 -13.73 9.09
C GLU A 103 0.98 -12.73 8.33
N LEU A 104 1.86 -13.21 7.44
CA LEU A 104 2.69 -12.37 6.58
C LEU A 104 1.86 -11.47 5.65
N LEU A 105 0.84 -12.05 4.99
CA LEU A 105 -0.10 -11.31 4.14
C LEU A 105 -0.86 -10.24 4.94
N ARG A 106 -1.31 -10.58 6.15
CA ARG A 106 -2.01 -9.67 7.05
C ARG A 106 -1.11 -8.52 7.52
N ALA A 107 0.16 -8.80 7.80
CA ALA A 107 1.14 -7.79 8.16
C ALA A 107 1.33 -6.78 7.02
N ILE A 108 1.54 -7.25 5.79
CA ILE A 108 1.63 -6.40 4.60
C ILE A 108 0.36 -5.58 4.40
N GLN A 109 -0.81 -6.20 4.53
CA GLN A 109 -2.10 -5.51 4.36
C GLN A 109 -2.34 -4.44 5.42
N THR A 110 -1.84 -4.65 6.64
CA THR A 110 -1.87 -3.65 7.72
C THR A 110 -0.98 -2.46 7.40
N GLN A 111 0.24 -2.71 6.94
CA GLN A 111 1.17 -1.65 6.53
C GLN A 111 0.63 -0.87 5.32
N GLU A 112 0.01 -1.55 4.36
CA GLU A 112 -0.62 -0.90 3.20
C GLU A 112 -1.80 0.00 3.61
N LYS A 113 -2.62 -0.43 4.57
CA LYS A 113 -3.68 0.40 5.14
C LYS A 113 -3.11 1.64 5.83
N GLN A 114 -2.06 1.49 6.62
CA GLN A 114 -1.40 2.60 7.31
C GLN A 114 -0.78 3.59 6.32
N LYS A 115 -0.04 3.09 5.33
CA LYS A 115 0.55 3.88 4.25
C LYS A 115 -0.50 4.67 3.48
N LEU A 116 -1.58 4.02 3.06
CA LEU A 116 -2.68 4.69 2.34
C LEU A 116 -3.33 5.76 3.21
N HIS A 117 -3.57 5.49 4.49
CA HIS A 117 -4.13 6.47 5.42
C HIS A 117 -3.24 7.71 5.55
N LEU A 118 -1.93 7.53 5.70
CA LEU A 118 -0.98 8.64 5.80
C LEU A 118 -0.91 9.46 4.51
N VAL A 119 -0.98 8.81 3.34
CA VAL A 119 -1.02 9.49 2.03
C VAL A 119 -2.30 10.31 1.87
N LEU A 120 -3.46 9.78 2.27
CA LEU A 120 -4.75 10.45 2.10
C LEU A 120 -4.98 11.57 3.12
N LYS A 121 -4.56 11.39 4.38
CA LYS A 121 -4.73 12.40 5.45
C LYS A 121 -4.05 13.74 5.11
N LYS A 122 -3.10 13.75 4.16
CA LYS A 122 -2.38 14.94 3.70
C LYS A 122 -2.76 15.40 2.29
N ALA A 123 -3.54 14.62 1.53
CA ALA A 123 -4.15 15.06 0.26
C ALA A 123 -5.31 16.06 0.50
N GLY A 124 -5.98 15.95 1.66
CA GLY A 124 -6.83 17.02 2.18
C GLY A 124 -5.95 18.18 2.69
N ARG A 125 -5.76 19.19 1.86
CA ARG A 125 -4.98 20.40 2.18
C ARG A 125 -5.46 21.10 3.46
N PRO A 126 -4.53 21.64 4.25
CA PRO A 126 -4.66 22.94 4.89
C PRO A 126 -3.69 23.96 4.23
N SER A 127 -3.50 23.89 2.92
CA SER A 127 -2.82 24.95 2.16
C SER A 127 -3.79 25.95 1.55
N GLU A 128 -5.08 25.89 1.88
CA GLU A 128 -5.90 27.10 1.88
C GLU A 128 -5.58 27.86 3.17
N ARG A 129 -4.42 28.54 3.18
CA ARG A 129 -4.48 29.90 3.69
C ARG A 129 -5.43 30.59 2.71
N LEU A 130 -6.71 30.70 3.07
CA LEU A 130 -7.57 31.69 2.46
C LEU A 130 -6.79 32.99 2.57
N MET A 131 -6.20 33.41 1.47
CA MET A 131 -5.68 34.76 1.36
C MET A 131 -6.92 35.64 1.41
N ASN A 132 -7.20 36.21 2.57
CA ASN A 132 -8.32 37.11 2.75
C ASN A 132 -8.06 38.34 1.87
N HIS A 133 -8.62 38.34 0.66
CA HIS A 133 -8.69 39.50 -0.21
C HIS A 133 -9.77 40.49 0.23
N GLU A 134 -10.29 40.40 1.46
CA GLU A 134 -11.37 41.25 1.99
C GLU A 134 -11.04 42.76 1.88
N ASN A 135 -9.76 43.13 1.84
CA ASN A 135 -9.30 44.51 1.67
C ASN A 135 -8.41 44.75 0.44
N CYS A 136 -8.33 43.82 -0.52
CA CYS A 136 -7.53 44.05 -1.73
C CYS A 136 -8.29 44.99 -2.69
N SER A 137 -7.78 46.20 -2.88
CA SER A 137 -8.38 47.22 -3.76
C SER A 137 -8.17 46.96 -5.26
N PHE A 138 -7.39 45.93 -5.61
CA PHE A 138 -7.06 45.59 -7.00
C PHE A 138 -8.06 44.60 -7.59
N LYS A 139 -8.72 45.00 -8.70
CA LYS A 139 -9.76 44.21 -9.38
C LYS A 139 -9.24 43.33 -10.54
N LYS A 140 -7.92 43.30 -10.79
CA LYS A 140 -7.31 42.55 -11.91
C LYS A 140 -6.31 41.50 -11.38
N PRO A 141 -6.49 40.20 -11.71
CA PRO A 141 -5.70 39.11 -11.12
C PRO A 141 -4.20 39.06 -11.46
N MET A 142 -3.72 39.76 -12.50
CA MET A 142 -2.37 39.53 -13.06
C MET A 142 -1.36 40.66 -12.89
N GLU A 143 -1.67 41.73 -12.13
CA GLU A 143 -0.81 42.92 -12.04
C GLU A 143 -0.52 43.37 -10.59
N HIS A 144 -0.60 42.48 -9.59
CA HIS A 144 -0.23 42.87 -8.22
C HIS A 144 0.72 41.87 -7.55
N GLU A 145 1.77 42.42 -6.95
CA GLU A 145 2.61 41.79 -5.95
C GLU A 145 2.04 42.28 -4.60
N CYS A 146 1.17 41.47 -3.98
CA CYS A 146 0.57 41.85 -2.69
C CYS A 146 1.62 41.74 -1.58
N VAL A 147 2.38 42.81 -1.36
CA VAL A 147 3.21 42.95 -0.17
C VAL A 147 2.28 43.32 0.99
N HIS A 148 1.83 42.32 1.74
CA HIS A 148 1.08 42.53 2.98
C HIS A 148 1.99 43.18 4.02
N LEU A 149 2.06 44.51 4.03
CA LEU A 149 2.49 45.28 5.21
C LEU A 149 1.33 45.28 6.22
N GLN A 150 0.98 44.11 6.75
CA GLN A 150 0.38 44.09 8.09
C GLN A 150 1.51 44.45 9.04
N GLU A 151 1.28 45.37 9.99
CA GLU A 151 2.19 45.54 11.12
C GLU A 151 2.25 44.20 11.83
N ILE A 152 3.31 43.42 11.56
CA ILE A 152 3.55 42.14 12.21
C ILE A 152 3.90 42.47 13.65
N THR A 153 2.89 42.51 14.50
CA THR A 153 3.12 42.54 15.93
C THR A 153 3.90 41.28 16.31
N GLU A 154 4.83 41.39 17.25
CA GLU A 154 5.67 40.27 17.69
C GLU A 154 4.83 39.04 18.11
N ALA A 155 3.65 39.28 18.70
CA ALA A 155 2.69 38.24 19.06
C ALA A 155 2.10 37.52 17.83
N ALA A 156 1.65 38.25 16.82
CA ALA A 156 1.11 37.65 15.58
C ALA A 156 2.20 36.92 14.76
N GLY A 157 3.42 37.45 14.75
CA GLY A 157 4.56 36.81 14.10
C GLY A 157 5.01 35.52 14.81
N THR A 158 4.92 35.48 16.14
CA THR A 158 5.27 34.30 16.95
C THR A 158 4.22 33.20 16.80
N GLU A 159 2.94 33.55 16.83
CA GLU A 159 1.84 32.61 16.57
C GLU A 159 1.95 32.00 15.16
N GLU A 160 2.25 32.80 14.13
CA GLU A 160 2.47 32.28 12.77
C GLU A 160 3.69 31.35 12.70
N ALA A 161 4.78 31.69 13.40
CA ALA A 161 5.98 30.85 13.44
C ALA A 161 5.73 29.51 14.14
N GLU A 162 4.97 29.51 15.24
CA GLU A 162 4.57 28.29 15.97
C GLU A 162 3.71 27.38 15.10
N LEU A 163 2.69 27.92 14.42
CA LEU A 163 1.83 27.16 13.50
C LEU A 163 2.61 26.57 12.31
N ASN A 164 3.58 27.30 11.77
CA ASN A 164 4.47 26.79 10.72
C ASN A 164 5.34 25.63 11.23
N ALA A 165 5.90 25.75 12.43
CA ALA A 165 6.71 24.70 13.04
C ALA A 165 5.88 23.44 13.32
N GLU A 166 4.65 23.59 13.80
CA GLU A 166 3.71 22.47 13.99
C GLU A 166 3.38 21.77 12.66
N TYR A 167 3.12 22.54 11.60
CA TYR A 167 2.86 21.99 10.28
C TYR A 167 4.06 21.20 9.74
N ASP A 168 5.26 21.78 9.79
CA ASP A 168 6.50 21.17 9.31
C ASP A 168 6.82 19.88 10.08
N ASN A 169 6.63 19.89 11.39
CA ASN A 169 6.79 18.69 12.22
C ASN A 169 5.77 17.62 11.81
N ALA A 170 4.49 17.98 11.68
CA ALA A 170 3.45 17.04 11.26
C ALA A 170 3.65 16.51 9.82
N LEU A 171 4.33 17.26 8.95
CA LEU A 171 4.71 16.81 7.60
C LEU A 171 5.88 15.83 7.66
N LYS A 172 6.91 16.12 8.45
CA LYS A 172 8.07 15.22 8.65
C LYS A 172 7.65 13.88 9.23
N GLU A 173 6.80 13.87 10.26
CA GLU A 173 6.27 12.65 10.87
C GLU A 173 5.46 11.82 9.87
N ALA A 174 4.66 12.47 9.02
CA ALA A 174 3.91 11.75 7.98
C ALA A 174 4.82 11.13 6.93
N ILE A 175 5.85 11.86 6.47
CA ILE A 175 6.85 11.33 5.52
C ILE A 175 7.57 10.15 6.14
N ARG A 176 8.00 10.27 7.41
CA ARG A 176 8.65 9.19 8.14
C ARG A 176 7.75 7.96 8.23
N GLY A 177 6.49 8.12 8.66
CA GLY A 177 5.56 7.01 8.75
C GLY A 177 5.29 6.31 7.41
N VAL A 178 5.24 7.06 6.30
CA VAL A 178 5.12 6.45 4.95
C VAL A 178 6.39 5.67 4.59
N GLN A 179 7.57 6.20 4.91
CA GLN A 179 8.85 5.51 4.67
C GLN A 179 8.94 4.22 5.49
N ASP A 180 8.58 4.28 6.76
CA ASP A 180 8.62 3.12 7.66
C ASP A 180 7.67 2.01 7.17
N ALA A 181 6.44 2.38 6.77
CA ALA A 181 5.50 1.43 6.19
C ALA A 181 6.02 0.82 4.88
N VAL A 182 6.64 1.62 3.99
CA VAL A 182 7.24 1.12 2.75
C VAL A 182 8.38 0.14 3.04
N THR A 183 9.25 0.45 4.00
CA THR A 183 10.35 -0.43 4.42
C THR A 183 9.79 -1.76 4.94
N ALA A 184 8.83 -1.72 5.87
CA ALA A 184 8.21 -2.92 6.43
C ALA A 184 7.51 -3.78 5.35
N ILE A 185 6.81 -3.15 4.40
CA ILE A 185 6.22 -3.88 3.26
C ILE A 185 7.31 -4.59 2.46
N ASN A 186 8.40 -3.90 2.12
CA ASN A 186 9.47 -4.49 1.32
C ASN A 186 10.17 -5.64 2.05
N GLU A 187 10.41 -5.52 3.36
CA GLU A 187 10.97 -6.60 4.17
C GLU A 187 10.10 -7.87 4.11
N HIS A 188 8.79 -7.71 4.32
CA HIS A 188 7.85 -8.84 4.20
C HIS A 188 7.72 -9.38 2.77
N LEU A 189 7.87 -8.54 1.73
CA LEU A 189 7.91 -9.01 0.35
C LEU A 189 9.17 -9.82 0.04
N GLU A 190 10.31 -9.51 0.69
CA GLU A 190 11.50 -10.35 0.60
C GLU A 190 11.27 -11.70 1.28
N GLU A 191 10.59 -11.75 2.44
CA GLU A 191 10.20 -13.02 3.08
C GLU A 191 9.36 -13.90 2.12
N VAL A 192 8.39 -13.32 1.41
CA VAL A 192 7.61 -14.04 0.38
C VAL A 192 8.50 -14.58 -0.73
N LYS A 193 9.50 -13.81 -1.20
CA LYS A 193 10.43 -14.26 -2.25
C LYS A 193 11.32 -15.39 -1.76
N TYR A 194 11.79 -15.34 -0.52
CA TYR A 194 12.55 -16.44 0.08
C TYR A 194 11.72 -17.71 0.17
N GLU A 195 10.45 -17.61 0.56
CA GLU A 195 9.53 -18.74 0.59
C GLU A 195 9.33 -19.35 -0.80
N ILE A 196 9.10 -18.52 -1.83
CA ILE A 196 8.97 -19.00 -3.21
C ILE A 196 10.23 -19.77 -3.62
N ALA A 197 11.41 -19.21 -3.35
CA ALA A 197 12.68 -19.86 -3.69
C ALA A 197 12.85 -21.20 -2.96
N ALA A 198 12.47 -21.28 -1.67
CA ALA A 198 12.52 -22.53 -0.91
C ALA A 198 11.62 -23.60 -1.53
N LEU A 199 10.36 -23.26 -1.81
CA LEU A 199 9.37 -24.17 -2.41
C LEU A 199 9.73 -24.61 -3.84
N GLU A 200 10.53 -23.82 -4.58
CA GLU A 200 11.04 -24.19 -5.90
C GLU A 200 12.21 -25.19 -5.84
N THR A 201 12.94 -25.22 -4.72
CA THR A 201 14.13 -26.09 -4.54
C THR A 201 13.84 -27.43 -3.87
N GLU A 202 12.67 -27.56 -3.24
CA GLU A 202 12.14 -28.83 -2.71
C GLU A 202 11.61 -29.75 -3.82
#